data_AF-A0A2V1D996-F1
#
_entry.id   AF-A0A2V1D996-F1
#
_cell.length_a   1.000
_cell.length_b   1.000
_cell.length_c   1.000
_cell.angle_alpha   90.00
_cell.angle_beta   90.00
_cell.angle_gamma   90.00
#
_symmetry.space_group_name_H-M   'P 1'
#
loop_
_entity.id
_entity.type
_entity.pdbx_description
1 polymer ?
#
loop_
_entity_poly.entity_id
_entity_poly.type
_entity_poly.pdbx_seq_one_letter_code
_entity_poly.pdbx_strand_id
1 'polypeptide(L)'
;MAYESRRYGTGLLIAQAIGITTSTYLFGENMSLSFVSIPPILQAPAPLAARQWHKLYDIAKSFALPLTAAATLSTAFVAFNQHPSSLAFKLNVVATALFPAIVPYTFLTIVPVNEKLFAKEKEYASSSLEDKAVEAGVVKGETVHALIDKWAVLNVGRASITGIGAILTIWAALY
;
A
#
# COMPACT_ATOMS: atom_id res chain seq x y z
N MET A 1 -24.72 -18.09 -35.77
CA MET A 1 -25.16 -17.87 -34.38
C MET A 1 -24.88 -19.12 -33.58
N ALA A 2 -23.85 -19.08 -32.74
CA ALA A 2 -23.69 -19.91 -31.54
C ALA A 2 -22.56 -19.25 -30.74
N TYR A 3 -22.92 -18.24 -29.93
CA TYR A 3 -22.02 -17.70 -28.92
C TYR A 3 -21.97 -18.76 -27.81
N GLU A 4 -21.11 -19.75 -27.96
CA GLU A 4 -20.81 -20.67 -26.86
C GLU A 4 -20.27 -19.82 -25.72
N SER A 5 -21.10 -19.65 -24.69
CA SER A 5 -20.68 -19.08 -23.43
C SER A 5 -19.62 -20.02 -22.86
N ARG A 6 -18.36 -19.66 -23.08
CA ARG A 6 -17.22 -20.33 -22.46
C ARG A 6 -17.42 -20.20 -20.95
N ARG A 7 -18.00 -21.22 -20.32
CA ARG A 7 -18.15 -21.27 -18.86
C ARG A 7 -16.75 -21.27 -18.29
N TYR A 8 -16.29 -20.11 -17.85
CA TYR A 8 -15.08 -20.00 -17.05
C TYR A 8 -15.22 -20.97 -15.86
N GLY A 9 -14.21 -21.81 -15.65
CA GLY A 9 -14.23 -22.73 -14.51
C GLY A 9 -14.41 -21.94 -13.23
N THR A 10 -15.25 -22.42 -12.30
CA THR A 10 -15.59 -21.72 -11.05
C THR A 10 -14.35 -21.23 -10.29
N GLY A 11 -13.25 -21.99 -10.32
CA GLY A 11 -11.98 -21.58 -9.72
C GLY A 11 -11.36 -20.33 -10.34
N LEU A 12 -11.50 -20.12 -11.66
CA LEU A 12 -11.01 -18.91 -12.34
C LEU A 12 -11.79 -17.67 -11.92
N LEU A 13 -13.12 -17.80 -11.81
CA LEU A 13 -13.98 -16.71 -11.35
C LEU A 13 -13.68 -16.35 -9.88
N ILE A 14 -13.46 -17.35 -9.04
CA ILE A 14 -13.05 -17.14 -7.64
C ILE A 14 -11.71 -16.41 -7.57
N ALA A 15 -10.69 -16.87 -8.31
CA ALA A 15 -9.38 -16.22 -8.34
C ALA A 15 -9.49 -14.77 -8.86
N GLN A 16 -10.26 -14.52 -9.91
CA GLN A 16 -10.48 -13.17 -10.42
C GLN A 16 -11.14 -12.26 -9.37
N ALA A 17 -12.18 -12.76 -8.68
CA ALA A 17 -12.84 -12.02 -7.60
C ALA A 17 -11.89 -11.70 -6.44
N ILE A 18 -11.07 -12.67 -6.01
CA ILE A 18 -10.06 -12.46 -4.97
C ILE A 18 -9.01 -11.43 -5.42
N GLY A 19 -8.49 -11.57 -6.64
CA GLY A 19 -7.48 -10.65 -7.19
C GLY A 19 -7.98 -9.21 -7.23
N ILE A 20 -9.20 -8.98 -7.72
CA ILE A 20 -9.82 -7.66 -7.74
C ILE A 20 -10.04 -7.14 -6.32
N THR A 21 -10.64 -7.94 -5.43
CA THR A 21 -11.01 -7.50 -4.09
C THR A 21 -9.78 -7.14 -3.24
N THR A 22 -8.76 -8.00 -3.27
CA THR A 22 -7.55 -7.80 -2.46
C THR A 22 -6.68 -6.67 -2.98
N SER A 23 -6.55 -6.52 -4.31
CA SER A 23 -5.79 -5.40 -4.90
C SER A 23 -6.47 -4.04 -4.71
N THR A 24 -7.79 -3.96 -4.89
CA THR A 24 -8.56 -2.73 -4.66
C THR A 24 -8.58 -2.34 -3.19
N TYR A 25 -8.74 -3.31 -2.28
CA TYR A 25 -8.63 -3.06 -0.85
C TYR A 25 -7.23 -2.54 -0.49
N LEU A 26 -6.17 -3.19 -0.98
CA LEU A 26 -4.79 -2.76 -0.72
C LEU A 26 -4.51 -1.34 -1.23
N PHE A 27 -5.02 -1.00 -2.42
CA PHE A 27 -4.96 0.36 -2.95
C PHE A 27 -5.70 1.36 -2.04
N GLY A 28 -6.95 1.07 -1.70
CA GLY A 28 -7.78 1.94 -0.86
C GLY A 28 -7.19 2.12 0.55
N GLU A 29 -6.71 1.04 1.17
CA GLU A 29 -6.02 1.07 2.46
C GLU A 29 -4.79 1.98 2.38
N ASN A 30 -3.87 1.77 1.44
CA ASN A 30 -2.68 2.62 1.32
C ASN A 30 -3.03 4.09 1.05
N MET A 31 -4.00 4.39 0.18
CA MET A 31 -4.44 5.77 -0.06
C MET A 31 -5.04 6.39 1.21
N SER A 32 -5.85 5.63 1.95
CA SER A 32 -6.50 6.12 3.17
C SER A 32 -5.49 6.49 4.25
N LEU A 33 -4.36 5.79 4.35
CA LEU A 33 -3.29 6.15 5.28
C LEU A 33 -2.84 7.61 5.02
N SER A 34 -2.50 7.93 3.77
CA SER A 34 -1.98 9.26 3.43
C SER A 34 -3.06 10.36 3.45
N PHE A 35 -4.27 10.09 2.98
CA PHE A 35 -5.30 11.12 2.80
C PHE A 35 -6.28 11.26 3.97
N VAL A 36 -6.45 10.23 4.80
CA VAL A 36 -7.43 10.21 5.89
C VAL A 36 -6.73 10.13 7.25
N SER A 37 -5.74 9.25 7.40
CA SER A 37 -5.12 9.01 8.71
C SER A 37 -4.01 10.00 9.06
N ILE A 38 -3.17 10.39 8.10
CA ILE A 38 -2.02 11.28 8.38
C ILE A 38 -2.41 12.72 8.73
N PRO A 39 -3.35 13.40 8.03
CA PRO A 39 -3.70 14.79 8.34
C PRO A 39 -4.07 15.07 9.81
N PRO A 40 -4.88 14.24 10.51
CA PRO A 40 -5.13 14.46 11.94
C PRO A 40 -3.91 14.15 12.82
N ILE A 41 -3.06 13.19 12.46
CA ILE A 41 -1.81 12.90 13.20
C ILE A 41 -0.86 14.10 13.16
N LEU A 42 -0.77 14.80 12.03
CA LEU A 42 0.04 16.01 11.88
C LEU A 42 -0.44 17.19 12.74
N GLN A 43 -1.65 17.14 13.29
CA GLN A 43 -2.15 18.18 14.21
C GLN A 43 -1.72 17.95 15.67
N ALA A 44 -1.25 16.73 16.00
CA ALA A 44 -0.78 16.40 17.33
C ALA A 44 0.63 16.98 17.61
N PRO A 45 0.98 17.24 18.89
CA PRO A 45 2.35 17.51 19.27
C PRO A 45 3.29 16.36 18.89
N ALA A 46 4.57 16.64 18.64
CA ALA A 46 5.51 15.68 18.06
C ALA A 46 5.61 14.33 18.80
N PRO A 47 5.66 14.27 20.15
CA PRO A 47 5.70 12.99 20.85
C PRO A 47 4.44 12.14 20.63
N LEU A 48 3.27 12.78 20.62
CA LEU A 48 2.00 12.09 20.36
C LEU A 48 1.88 11.69 18.88
N ALA A 49 2.27 12.57 17.95
CA ALA A 49 2.23 12.31 16.52
C ALA A 49 3.10 11.10 16.14
N ALA A 50 4.32 11.01 16.68
CA ALA A 50 5.22 9.88 16.44
C ALA A 50 4.61 8.55 16.92
N ARG A 51 4.00 8.55 18.12
CA ARG A 51 3.34 7.37 18.69
C ARG A 51 2.10 6.95 17.89
N GLN A 52 1.27 7.91 17.48
CA GLN A 52 0.09 7.65 16.66
C GLN A 52 0.48 7.09 15.29
N TRP A 53 1.50 7.67 14.65
CA TRP A 53 2.03 7.16 13.38
C TRP A 53 2.58 5.73 13.54
N HIS A 54 3.35 5.43 14.58
CA HIS A 54 3.88 4.08 14.80
C HIS A 54 2.74 3.07 14.99
N LYS A 55 1.72 3.42 15.79
CA LYS A 55 0.55 2.55 15.98
C LYS A 55 -0.21 2.32 14.67
N LEU A 56 -0.40 3.36 13.86
CA LEU A 56 -1.00 3.26 12.53
C LEU A 56 -0.20 2.32 11.63
N TYR A 57 1.13 2.50 11.58
CA TYR A 57 2.04 1.66 10.81
C TYR A 57 1.92 0.18 11.20
N ASP A 58 1.87 -0.12 12.50
CA ASP A 58 1.75 -1.49 13.01
C ASP A 58 0.43 -2.17 12.62
N ILE A 59 -0.65 -1.41 12.59
CA ILE A 59 -1.95 -1.92 12.15
C ILE A 59 -1.91 -2.19 10.65
N ALA A 60 -1.54 -1.18 9.85
CA ALA A 60 -1.51 -1.27 8.39
C ALA A 60 -0.58 -2.39 7.88
N LYS A 61 0.64 -2.50 8.42
CA LYS A 61 1.61 -3.51 7.98
C LYS A 61 1.10 -4.95 8.13
N SER A 62 0.20 -5.20 9.09
CA SER A 62 -0.34 -6.54 9.34
C SER A 62 -1.22 -7.07 8.18
N PHE A 63 -1.78 -6.17 7.37
CA PHE A 63 -2.59 -6.51 6.21
C PHE A 63 -1.80 -6.52 4.90
N ALA A 64 -0.71 -5.75 4.83
CA ALA A 64 0.02 -5.50 3.58
C ALA A 64 0.52 -6.79 2.91
N LEU A 65 1.20 -7.69 3.65
CA LEU A 65 1.76 -8.90 3.07
C LEU A 65 0.69 -9.92 2.64
N PRO A 66 -0.32 -10.27 3.47
CA PRO A 66 -1.40 -11.16 3.06
C PRO A 66 -2.16 -10.67 1.82
N LEU A 67 -2.50 -9.38 1.77
CA LEU A 67 -3.23 -8.80 0.63
C LEU A 67 -2.39 -8.78 -0.64
N THR A 68 -1.11 -8.41 -0.53
CA THR A 68 -0.18 -8.42 -1.67
C THR A 68 -0.01 -9.84 -2.22
N ALA A 69 0.17 -10.82 -1.35
CA ALA A 69 0.28 -12.22 -1.75
C ALA A 69 -1.00 -12.72 -2.42
N ALA A 70 -2.17 -12.44 -1.85
CA ALA A 70 -3.45 -12.84 -2.41
C ALA A 70 -3.69 -12.22 -3.80
N ALA A 71 -3.41 -10.92 -3.98
CA ALA A 71 -3.53 -10.24 -5.26
C ALA A 71 -2.56 -10.81 -6.30
N THR A 72 -1.29 -11.03 -5.91
CA THR A 72 -0.24 -11.57 -6.80
C THR A 72 -0.57 -12.98 -7.25
N LEU A 73 -0.86 -13.89 -6.32
CA LEU A 73 -1.13 -15.29 -6.64
C LEU A 73 -2.42 -15.46 -7.45
N SER A 74 -3.45 -14.69 -7.13
CA SER A 74 -4.72 -14.73 -7.85
C SER A 74 -4.57 -14.26 -9.29
N THR A 75 -3.90 -13.12 -9.51
CA THR A 75 -3.69 -12.59 -10.87
C THR A 75 -2.73 -13.45 -11.68
N ALA A 76 -1.70 -14.03 -11.04
CA ALA A 76 -0.81 -14.99 -11.69
C ALA A 76 -1.58 -16.25 -12.15
N PHE A 77 -2.45 -16.78 -11.29
CA PHE A 77 -3.30 -17.92 -11.63
C PHE A 77 -4.26 -17.59 -12.78
N VAL A 78 -4.88 -16.41 -12.76
CA VAL A 78 -5.76 -15.98 -13.86
C VAL A 78 -4.97 -15.86 -15.16
N ALA A 79 -3.80 -15.20 -15.15
CA ALA A 79 -2.93 -15.08 -16.32
C ALA A 79 -2.51 -16.44 -16.87
N PHE A 80 -2.13 -17.38 -16.00
CA PHE A 80 -1.71 -18.73 -16.40
C PHE A 80 -2.79 -19.49 -17.19
N ASN A 81 -4.07 -19.17 -16.96
CA ASN A 81 -5.21 -19.79 -17.64
C ASN A 81 -5.71 -18.99 -18.86
N GLN A 82 -5.04 -17.89 -19.23
CA GLN A 82 -5.39 -17.05 -20.37
C GLN A 82 -4.48 -17.32 -21.57
N HIS A 83 -4.99 -17.07 -22.78
CA HIS A 83 -4.19 -17.24 -23.99
C HIS A 83 -3.08 -16.17 -24.05
N PRO A 84 -1.79 -16.51 -24.30
CA PRO A 84 -0.68 -15.55 -24.24
C PRO A 84 -0.80 -14.34 -25.17
N SER A 85 -1.51 -14.48 -26.29
CA SER A 85 -1.76 -13.35 -27.21
C SER A 85 -2.89 -12.41 -26.76
N SER A 86 -3.71 -12.83 -25.80
CA SER A 86 -4.87 -12.05 -25.35
C SER A 86 -4.44 -10.79 -24.58
N LEU A 87 -5.26 -9.74 -24.66
CA LEU A 87 -5.04 -8.54 -23.88
C LEU A 87 -5.15 -8.83 -22.37
N ALA A 88 -6.13 -9.65 -21.97
CA ALA A 88 -6.33 -10.03 -20.57
C ALA A 88 -5.09 -10.68 -19.95
N PHE A 89 -4.43 -11.59 -20.69
CA PHE A 89 -3.15 -12.18 -20.27
C PHE A 89 -2.09 -11.12 -20.00
N LYS A 90 -1.86 -10.21 -20.95
CA LYS A 90 -0.83 -9.17 -20.84
C LYS A 90 -1.10 -8.25 -19.64
N LEU A 91 -2.36 -7.84 -19.46
CA LEU A 91 -2.78 -7.00 -18.33
C LEU A 91 -2.55 -7.69 -16.99
N ASN A 92 -2.97 -8.96 -16.84
CA ASN A 92 -2.76 -9.71 -15.60
C ASN A 92 -1.28 -9.98 -15.32
N VAL A 93 -0.46 -10.28 -16.34
CA VAL A 93 0.99 -10.45 -16.17
C VAL A 93 1.63 -9.17 -15.62
N VAL A 94 1.27 -8.00 -16.16
CA VAL A 94 1.78 -6.72 -15.65
C VAL A 94 1.28 -6.48 -14.22
N ALA A 95 0.01 -6.73 -13.92
CA ALA A 95 -0.53 -6.61 -12.56
C ALA A 95 0.20 -7.52 -11.56
N THR A 96 0.42 -8.79 -11.92
CA THR A 96 1.19 -9.76 -11.13
C THR A 96 2.60 -9.28 -10.82
N ALA A 97 3.25 -8.54 -11.74
CA ALA A 97 4.56 -7.97 -11.48
C ALA A 97 4.51 -6.71 -10.58
N LEU A 98 3.48 -5.88 -10.72
CA LEU A 98 3.34 -4.62 -9.97
C LEU A 98 3.08 -4.85 -8.47
N PHE A 99 2.26 -5.83 -8.10
CA PHE A 99 1.95 -6.07 -6.69
C PHE A 99 3.18 -6.36 -5.82
N PRO A 100 4.09 -7.30 -6.16
CA PRO A 100 5.31 -7.50 -5.39
C PRO A 100 6.34 -6.37 -5.57
N ALA A 101 6.25 -5.56 -6.63
CA ALA A 101 7.16 -4.43 -6.86
C ALA A 101 7.08 -3.34 -5.77
N ILE A 102 6.02 -3.32 -4.97
CA ILE A 102 5.94 -2.44 -3.80
C ILE A 102 7.01 -2.76 -2.73
N VAL A 103 7.50 -4.00 -2.69
CA VAL A 103 8.51 -4.45 -1.73
C VAL A 103 9.83 -3.71 -1.96
N PRO A 104 10.48 -3.81 -3.15
CA PRO A 104 11.70 -3.04 -3.41
C PRO A 104 11.48 -1.53 -3.32
N TYR A 105 10.32 -1.01 -3.76
CA TYR A 105 9.98 0.40 -3.56
C TYR A 105 10.01 0.80 -2.08
N THR A 106 9.38 0.00 -1.22
CA THR A 106 9.29 0.25 0.23
C THR A 106 10.68 0.25 0.86
N PHE A 107 11.51 -0.75 0.57
CA PHE A 107 12.87 -0.81 1.11
C PHE A 107 13.74 0.36 0.68
N LEU A 108 13.64 0.78 -0.59
CA LEU A 108 14.49 1.86 -1.12
C LEU A 108 14.05 3.25 -0.65
N THR A 109 12.76 3.47 -0.40
CA THR A 109 12.22 4.83 -0.21
C THR A 109 11.59 5.06 1.16
N ILE A 110 10.79 4.11 1.65
CA ILE A 110 9.97 4.27 2.86
C ILE A 110 10.73 3.82 4.12
N VAL A 111 11.45 2.70 4.06
CA VAL A 111 12.19 2.15 5.22
C VAL A 111 13.13 3.17 5.86
N PRO A 112 13.94 3.94 5.11
CA PRO A 112 14.80 4.96 5.72
C PRO A 112 14.02 6.04 6.50
N VAL A 113 12.80 6.36 6.09
CA VAL A 113 11.93 7.31 6.81
C VAL A 113 11.31 6.65 8.04
N ASN A 114 10.88 5.39 7.93
CA ASN A 114 10.37 4.63 9.06
C ASN A 114 11.40 4.54 10.20
N GLU A 115 12.66 4.22 9.87
CA GLU A 115 13.74 4.11 10.86
C GLU A 115 13.95 5.41 11.63
N LYS A 116 13.91 6.56 10.93
CA LYS A 116 13.98 7.88 11.57
C LYS A 116 12.78 8.15 12.48
N LEU A 117 11.57 7.79 12.04
CA LEU A 117 10.36 7.98 12.85
C LEU A 117 10.34 7.07 14.09
N PHE A 118 10.81 5.83 13.99
CA PHE A 118 10.98 4.95 15.15
C PHE A 118 12.03 5.49 16.12
N ALA A 119 13.15 6.04 15.59
CA ALA A 119 14.16 6.68 16.41
C ALA A 119 13.58 7.89 17.16
N LYS A 120 12.77 8.73 16.48
CA LYS A 120 12.09 9.88 17.09
C LYS A 120 11.06 9.48 18.15
N GLU A 121 10.27 8.46 17.89
CA GLU A 121 9.31 7.94 18.88
C GLU A 121 10.03 7.47 20.16
N LYS A 122 11.18 6.80 20.00
CA LYS A 122 12.03 6.38 21.13
C LYS A 122 12.70 7.57 21.83
N GLU A 123 13.19 8.56 21.09
CA GLU A 123 13.78 9.80 21.61
C GLU A 123 12.79 10.54 22.52
N TYR A 124 11.51 10.57 22.14
CA TYR A 124 10.45 11.27 22.87
C TYR A 124 9.66 10.40 23.85
N ALA A 125 10.12 9.18 24.14
CA ALA A 125 9.40 8.24 24.99
C ALA A 125 9.19 8.78 26.43
N SER A 126 10.11 9.59 26.94
CA SER A 126 10.04 10.23 28.27
C SER A 126 9.52 11.67 28.25
N SER A 127 9.30 12.26 27.07
CA SER A 127 8.76 13.61 26.93
C SER A 127 7.26 13.63 27.25
N SER A 128 6.75 14.78 27.72
CA SER A 128 5.31 14.98 27.82
C SER A 128 4.68 14.89 26.43
N LEU A 129 3.53 14.21 26.31
CA LEU A 129 2.79 14.10 25.05
C LEU A 129 2.28 15.45 24.53
N GLU A 130 2.26 16.46 25.39
CA GLU A 130 1.82 17.82 25.07
C GLU A 130 2.99 18.80 24.85
N ASP A 131 4.23 18.32 24.89
CA ASP A 131 5.41 19.17 24.72
C ASP A 131 5.53 19.66 23.27
N LYS A 132 5.22 20.95 23.08
CA LYS A 132 5.30 21.63 21.78
C LYS A 132 6.70 22.15 21.46
N ALA A 133 7.60 22.18 22.44
CA ALA A 133 8.96 22.72 22.29
C ALA A 133 10.01 21.61 22.13
N VAL A 134 9.62 20.33 22.20
CA VAL A 134 10.54 19.17 22.12
C VAL A 134 11.37 19.14 20.82
N GLU A 135 10.88 19.78 19.75
CA GLU A 135 11.58 19.87 18.47
C GLU A 135 12.30 21.20 18.25
N ALA A 136 12.38 22.06 19.27
CA ALA A 136 13.12 23.32 19.18
C ALA A 136 14.60 23.05 18.89
N GLY A 137 15.08 23.52 17.73
CA GLY A 137 16.46 23.31 17.27
C GLY A 137 16.67 22.04 16.44
N VAL A 138 15.64 21.22 16.23
CA VAL A 138 15.70 20.11 15.26
C VAL A 138 15.71 20.68 13.84
N VAL A 139 16.54 20.12 12.96
CA VAL A 139 16.59 20.50 11.55
C VAL A 139 15.20 20.31 10.93
N LYS A 140 14.69 21.34 10.22
CA LYS A 140 13.30 21.38 9.72
C LYS A 140 12.85 20.13 8.95
N GLY A 141 13.74 19.48 8.19
CA GLY A 141 13.44 18.26 7.42
C GLY A 141 13.51 16.95 8.22
N GLU A 142 13.91 17.02 9.49
CA GLU A 142 14.12 15.88 10.39
C GLU A 142 13.19 15.93 11.61
N THR A 143 12.24 16.87 11.64
CA THR A 143 11.15 16.88 12.62
C THR A 143 10.19 15.71 12.35
N VAL A 144 9.50 15.25 13.38
CA VAL A 144 8.45 14.22 13.29
C VAL A 144 7.42 14.60 12.25
N HIS A 145 6.93 15.85 12.26
CA HIS A 145 5.94 16.30 11.29
C HIS A 145 6.46 16.26 9.85
N ALA A 146 7.70 16.70 9.60
CA ALA A 146 8.29 16.66 8.27
C ALA A 146 8.54 15.22 7.78
N LEU A 147 8.94 14.33 8.69
CA LEU A 147 9.14 12.91 8.39
C LEU A 147 7.82 12.18 8.13
N ILE A 148 6.77 12.44 8.92
CA ILE A 148 5.42 11.89 8.72
C ILE A 148 4.84 12.38 7.38
N ASP A 149 4.97 13.67 7.08
CA ASP A 149 4.51 14.25 5.80
C ASP A 149 5.24 13.61 4.60
N LYS A 150 6.58 13.52 4.68
CA LYS A 150 7.39 12.82 3.69
C LYS A 150 6.97 11.35 3.54
N TRP A 151 6.74 10.64 4.65
CA TRP A 151 6.28 9.26 4.64
C TRP A 151 4.94 9.13 3.90
N ALA A 152 4.00 10.05 4.14
CA ALA A 152 2.70 10.05 3.48
C ALA A 152 2.82 10.23 1.96
N VAL A 153 3.68 11.12 1.49
CA VAL A 153 3.96 11.31 0.05
C VAL A 153 4.54 10.05 -0.58
N LEU A 154 5.53 9.43 0.07
CA LEU A 154 6.13 8.17 -0.41
C LEU A 154 5.10 7.03 -0.42
N ASN A 155 4.24 6.97 0.58
CA ASN A 155 3.17 5.99 0.63
C ASN A 155 2.13 6.19 -0.51
N VAL A 156 1.86 7.42 -0.96
CA VAL A 156 1.05 7.65 -2.19
C VAL A 156 1.73 7.05 -3.42
N GLY A 157 3.05 7.17 -3.53
CA GLY A 157 3.82 6.51 -4.58
C GLY A 157 3.66 4.99 -4.55
N ARG A 158 3.77 4.37 -3.36
CA ARG A 158 3.51 2.94 -3.16
C ARG A 158 2.07 2.55 -3.53
N ALA A 159 1.09 3.35 -3.09
CA ALA A 159 -0.33 3.13 -3.39
C ALA A 159 -0.61 3.22 -4.89
N SER A 160 0.08 4.11 -5.61
CA SER A 160 -0.10 4.25 -7.05
C SER A 160 0.34 2.99 -7.80
N ILE A 161 1.42 2.33 -7.38
CA ILE A 161 1.88 1.06 -7.95
C ILE A 161 0.79 -0.02 -7.82
N THR A 162 0.22 -0.19 -6.62
CA THR A 162 -0.86 -1.16 -6.40
C THR A 162 -2.17 -0.77 -7.08
N GLY A 163 -2.49 0.53 -7.12
CA GLY A 163 -3.67 1.06 -7.80
C GLY A 163 -3.66 0.81 -9.30
N ILE A 164 -2.51 0.99 -9.96
CA ILE A 164 -2.34 0.62 -11.37
C ILE A 164 -2.55 -0.89 -11.53
N GLY A 165 -1.94 -1.73 -10.68
CA GLY A 165 -2.17 -3.18 -10.71
C GLY A 165 -3.65 -3.57 -10.55
N ALA A 166 -4.38 -2.90 -9.64
CA ALA A 166 -5.81 -3.12 -9.43
C ALA A 166 -6.64 -2.74 -10.65
N ILE A 167 -6.36 -1.58 -11.27
CA ILE A 167 -7.03 -1.13 -12.51
C ILE A 167 -6.78 -2.13 -13.64
N LEU A 168 -5.54 -2.59 -13.82
CA LEU A 168 -5.21 -3.58 -14.86
C LEU A 168 -5.92 -4.91 -14.62
N THR A 169 -6.02 -5.34 -13.37
CA THR A 169 -6.75 -6.58 -12.98
C THR A 169 -8.24 -6.47 -13.30
N ILE A 170 -8.86 -5.34 -12.98
CA ILE A 170 -10.28 -5.06 -13.32
C ILE A 170 -10.45 -5.00 -14.84
N TRP A 171 -9.54 -4.34 -15.55
CA TRP A 171 -9.61 -4.21 -16.99
C TRP A 171 -9.46 -5.58 -17.68
N ALA A 172 -8.55 -6.43 -17.20
CA ALA A 172 -8.39 -7.78 -17.71
C ALA A 172 -9.65 -8.64 -17.54
N ALA A 173 -10.42 -8.42 -16.47
CA ALA A 173 -11.66 -9.14 -16.18
C ALA A 173 -12.82 -8.81 -17.13
N LEU A 174 -12.70 -7.76 -17.95
CA LEU A 174 -13.72 -7.34 -18.92
C LEU A 174 -13.54 -7.97 -20.31
N TYR A 175 -12.50 -8.78 -20.52
CA TYR A 175 -12.20 -9.51 -21.77
C TYR A 175 -12.20 -11.02 -21.54
#